data_AF-A0A955VT72-F1
#
_entry.id   AF-A0A955VT72-F1
#
_cell.length_a   1.000
_cell.length_b   1.000
_cell.length_c   1.000
_cell.angle_alpha   90.00
_cell.angle_beta   90.00
_cell.angle_gamma   90.00
#
_symmetry.space_group_name_H-M   'P 1'
#
loop_
_entity.id
_entity.type
_entity.pdbx_description
1 polymer ?
#
loop_
_entity_poly.entity_id
_entity_poly.type
_entity_poly.pdbx_seq_one_letter_code
_entity_poly.pdbx_strand_id
1 'polypeptide(L)'
;DAALDAIGGRAGLLLCGLYGEPVALVEHLVDVAATRPGVVGLDLAGGPAPAHAIRLADYAAPFQRARALGLGRTVHAGEGRPADEIRTAIEVLAADRIGHGVSLLDDAALVDLVLARGTTLEACPTSNWHTGVIPAVAAHPLPRWLDRGVRACVCTDNTLLSAVDAPTEQARAAAIPGMSPEKMKQINHFGHEAAFPRR
;
A
#
# COMPACT_ATOMS: atom_id res chain seq x y z
N ASP A 1 7.73 -6.34 19.81
CA ASP A 1 9.04 -6.58 20.44
C ASP A 1 9.67 -7.84 19.89
N ALA A 2 9.13 -9.05 20.13
CA ALA A 2 9.68 -10.29 19.55
C ALA A 2 9.89 -10.25 18.02
N ALA A 3 8.96 -9.65 17.26
CA ALA A 3 9.13 -9.45 15.81
C ALA A 3 10.30 -8.51 15.47
N LEU A 4 10.51 -7.45 16.25
CA LEU A 4 11.63 -6.51 16.07
C LEU A 4 12.97 -7.19 16.37
N ASP A 5 13.02 -8.02 17.42
CA ASP A 5 14.20 -8.79 17.77
C ASP A 5 14.55 -9.79 16.66
N ALA A 6 13.55 -10.51 16.13
CA ALA A 6 13.73 -11.49 15.06
C ALA A 6 14.24 -10.88 13.75
N ILE A 7 13.75 -9.69 13.37
CA ILE A 7 14.27 -9.00 12.17
C ILE A 7 15.66 -8.42 12.41
N GLY A 8 16.04 -8.14 13.67
CA GLY A 8 17.39 -7.68 14.03
C GLY A 8 17.82 -6.43 13.28
N GLY A 9 16.89 -5.49 13.05
CA GLY A 9 17.15 -4.26 12.29
C GLY A 9 17.38 -4.45 10.79
N ARG A 10 17.09 -5.62 10.20
CA ARG A 10 17.17 -5.83 8.74
C ARG A 10 15.99 -5.26 7.96
N ALA A 11 14.88 -4.97 8.66
CA ALA A 11 13.66 -4.41 8.08
C ALA A 11 13.01 -3.41 9.05
N GLY A 12 12.06 -2.62 8.55
CA GLY A 12 11.12 -1.86 9.37
C GLY A 12 9.78 -2.59 9.46
N LEU A 13 9.08 -2.46 10.58
CA LEU A 13 7.74 -3.01 10.75
C LEU A 13 6.67 -1.94 10.54
N LEU A 14 5.57 -2.33 9.91
CA LEU A 14 4.32 -1.58 9.91
C LEU A 14 3.37 -2.23 10.91
N LEU A 15 2.66 -1.43 11.69
CA LEU A 15 1.54 -1.94 12.47
C LEU A 15 0.25 -1.74 11.66
N CYS A 16 -0.43 -2.83 11.39
CA CYS A 16 -1.60 -2.84 10.52
C CYS A 16 -2.87 -2.88 11.38
N GLY A 17 -3.76 -1.91 11.17
CA GLY A 17 -5.16 -2.01 11.61
C GLY A 17 -6.01 -2.66 10.52
N LEU A 18 -7.15 -3.23 10.89
CA LEU A 18 -8.10 -3.78 9.93
C LEU A 18 -9.33 -2.89 9.78
N TYR A 19 -9.78 -2.70 8.54
CA TYR A 19 -11.02 -2.01 8.25
C TYR A 19 -12.18 -2.66 9.02
N GLY A 20 -12.97 -1.83 9.70
CA GLY A 20 -14.12 -2.24 10.50
C GLY A 20 -13.79 -2.36 11.99
N GLU A 21 -12.51 -2.45 12.35
CA GLU A 21 -12.09 -2.38 13.75
C GLU A 21 -12.32 -0.98 14.33
N PRO A 22 -12.55 -0.87 15.66
CA PRO A 22 -12.72 0.41 16.31
C PRO A 22 -11.54 1.36 16.04
N VAL A 23 -11.83 2.63 15.74
CA VAL A 23 -10.80 3.67 15.53
C VAL A 23 -9.83 3.77 16.73
N ALA A 24 -10.34 3.54 17.94
CA ALA A 24 -9.53 3.51 19.17
C ALA A 24 -8.43 2.43 19.16
N LEU A 25 -8.63 1.31 18.45
CA LEU A 25 -7.59 0.29 18.30
C LEU A 25 -6.45 0.82 17.41
N VAL A 26 -6.78 1.50 16.31
CA VAL A 26 -5.78 2.11 15.42
C VAL A 26 -5.04 3.25 16.14
N GLU A 27 -5.72 4.04 16.97
CA GLU A 27 -5.06 5.02 17.86
C GLU A 27 -4.06 4.35 18.82
N HIS A 28 -4.42 3.20 19.38
CA HIS A 28 -3.49 2.43 20.21
C HIS A 28 -2.28 1.93 19.42
N LEU A 29 -2.45 1.52 18.16
CA LEU A 29 -1.33 1.17 17.28
C LEU A 29 -0.39 2.36 17.06
N VAL A 30 -0.92 3.58 16.95
CA VAL A 30 -0.10 4.82 16.87
C VAL A 30 0.75 4.97 18.14
N ASP A 31 0.16 4.77 19.33
CA ASP A 31 0.90 4.82 20.60
C ASP A 31 2.05 3.80 20.63
N VAL A 32 1.74 2.56 20.24
CA VAL A 32 2.70 1.45 20.22
C VAL A 32 3.84 1.74 19.24
N ALA A 33 3.52 2.26 18.05
CA ALA A 33 4.51 2.61 17.02
C ALA A 33 5.42 3.77 17.47
N ALA A 34 4.86 4.77 18.15
CA ALA A 34 5.59 5.96 18.57
C ALA A 34 6.72 5.66 19.57
N THR A 35 6.60 4.58 20.35
CA THR A 35 7.56 4.23 21.40
C THR A 35 8.55 3.13 20.99
N ARG A 36 8.50 2.61 19.76
CA ARG A 36 9.27 1.44 19.32
C ARG A 36 10.18 1.75 18.13
N PRO A 37 11.47 1.99 18.37
CA PRO A 37 12.46 2.05 17.29
C PRO A 37 12.37 0.80 16.41
N GLY A 38 12.32 1.00 15.09
CA GLY A 38 12.14 -0.08 14.11
C GLY A 38 10.69 -0.33 13.68
N VAL A 39 9.69 0.22 14.37
CA VAL A 39 8.35 0.41 13.79
C VAL A 39 8.37 1.71 12.97
N VAL A 40 8.18 1.59 11.66
CA VAL A 40 8.39 2.70 10.70
C VAL A 40 7.10 3.36 10.25
N GLY A 41 5.94 2.77 10.56
CA GLY A 41 4.67 3.32 10.12
C GLY A 41 3.46 2.47 10.47
N LEU A 42 2.33 2.88 9.92
CA LEU A 42 1.04 2.22 10.03
C LEU A 42 0.54 1.79 8.64
N ASP A 43 -0.29 0.76 8.66
CA ASP A 43 -1.12 0.35 7.55
C ASP A 43 -2.59 0.23 8.00
N LEU A 44 -3.51 0.37 7.07
CA LEU A 44 -4.90 -0.04 7.22
C LEU A 44 -5.23 -1.01 6.08
N ALA A 45 -5.40 -2.29 6.44
CA ALA A 45 -5.74 -3.36 5.51
C ALA A 45 -7.22 -3.78 5.62
N GLY A 46 -7.61 -4.77 4.84
CA GLY A 46 -9.00 -5.20 4.72
C GLY A 46 -9.85 -4.23 3.88
N GLY A 47 -11.16 -4.44 3.91
CA GLY A 47 -12.12 -3.63 3.15
C GLY A 47 -13.47 -3.51 3.86
N PRO A 48 -14.36 -2.64 3.36
CA PRO A 48 -15.69 -2.51 3.92
C PRO A 48 -16.47 -3.82 3.78
N ALA A 49 -17.13 -4.23 4.86
CA ALA A 49 -18.11 -5.29 4.87
C ALA A 49 -19.49 -4.70 5.20
N PRO A 50 -20.61 -5.34 4.80
CA PRO A 50 -21.95 -4.83 5.06
C PRO A 50 -22.26 -4.53 6.54
N ALA A 51 -21.59 -5.23 7.46
CA ALA A 51 -21.76 -5.04 8.90
C ALA A 51 -20.93 -3.87 9.47
N HIS A 52 -20.01 -3.28 8.70
CA HIS A 52 -19.17 -2.20 9.18
C HIS A 52 -19.97 -0.90 9.25
N ALA A 53 -20.06 -0.33 10.45
CA ALA A 53 -20.59 1.02 10.67
C ALA A 53 -19.54 2.11 10.44
N ILE A 54 -18.25 1.72 10.39
CA ILE A 54 -17.11 2.62 10.23
C ILE A 54 -16.76 2.76 8.75
N ARG A 55 -16.51 3.99 8.32
CA ARG A 55 -16.03 4.34 6.98
C ARG A 55 -14.53 4.58 6.99
N LEU A 56 -13.89 4.47 5.84
CA LEU A 56 -12.45 4.74 5.69
C LEU A 56 -12.03 6.09 6.30
N ALA A 57 -12.80 7.14 6.02
CA ALA A 57 -12.54 8.49 6.51
C ALA A 57 -12.59 8.62 8.04
N ASP A 58 -13.26 7.70 8.75
CA ASP A 58 -13.37 7.78 10.21
C ASP A 58 -12.04 7.41 10.89
N TYR A 59 -11.09 6.79 10.17
CA TYR A 59 -9.70 6.57 10.62
C TYR A 59 -8.79 7.80 10.44
N ALA A 60 -9.32 8.97 10.07
CA ALA A 60 -8.53 10.18 9.85
C ALA A 60 -7.67 10.57 11.06
N ALA A 61 -8.26 10.56 12.27
CA ALA A 61 -7.59 11.02 13.49
C ALA A 61 -6.28 10.26 13.77
N PRO A 62 -6.25 8.91 13.84
CA PRO A 62 -5.02 8.18 14.12
C PRO A 62 -3.98 8.36 13.00
N PHE A 63 -4.40 8.43 11.75
CA PHE A 63 -3.49 8.61 10.62
C PHE A 63 -2.86 10.02 10.57
N GLN A 64 -3.64 11.07 10.86
CA GLN A 64 -3.09 12.43 11.00
C GLN A 64 -2.18 12.54 12.21
N ARG A 65 -2.48 11.85 13.30
CA ARG A 65 -1.60 11.77 14.47
C ARG A 65 -0.29 11.05 14.13
N ALA A 66 -0.36 9.93 13.42
CA ALA A 66 0.82 9.22 12.92
C ALA A 66 1.68 10.15 12.05
N ARG A 67 1.06 10.96 11.19
CA ARG A 67 1.75 12.00 10.41
C ARG A 67 2.43 13.05 11.28
N ALA A 68 1.74 13.59 12.28
CA ALA A 68 2.31 14.58 13.19
C ALA A 68 3.52 14.03 13.98
N LEU A 69 3.49 12.73 14.27
CA LEU A 69 4.62 12.03 14.87
C LEU A 69 5.71 11.69 13.86
N GLY A 70 5.48 11.83 12.55
CA GLY A 70 6.40 11.52 11.44
C GLY A 70 6.39 10.06 10.97
N LEU A 71 5.38 9.27 11.37
CA LEU A 71 5.31 7.84 11.08
C LEU A 71 4.85 7.67 9.63
N GLY A 72 5.42 6.69 8.92
CA GLY A 72 4.98 6.35 7.56
C GLY A 72 3.53 5.87 7.56
N ARG A 73 2.80 6.17 6.49
CA ARG A 73 1.38 5.84 6.36
C ARG A 73 1.16 5.16 5.02
N THR A 74 0.80 3.88 5.03
CA THR A 74 0.25 3.20 3.87
C THR A 74 -1.20 2.81 4.15
N VAL A 75 -2.02 2.69 3.12
CA VAL A 75 -3.43 2.33 3.24
C VAL A 75 -3.77 1.43 2.06
N HIS A 76 -4.33 0.26 2.31
CA HIS A 76 -4.91 -0.54 1.24
C HIS A 76 -6.12 0.22 0.68
N ALA A 77 -6.09 0.56 -0.60
CA ALA A 77 -7.20 1.21 -1.29
C ALA A 77 -7.22 0.84 -2.78
N GLY A 78 -8.42 0.83 -3.37
CA GLY A 78 -8.59 0.54 -4.79
C GLY A 78 -8.26 -0.89 -5.22
N GLU A 79 -8.29 -1.85 -4.30
CA GLU A 79 -8.20 -3.29 -4.58
C GLU A 79 -9.61 -3.88 -4.62
N GLY A 80 -10.23 -3.98 -5.81
CA GLY A 80 -11.63 -4.42 -5.93
C GLY A 80 -12.63 -3.47 -5.27
N ARG A 81 -12.19 -2.24 -4.96
CA ARG A 81 -12.92 -1.20 -4.25
C ARG A 81 -12.96 0.09 -5.08
N PRO A 82 -13.94 0.98 -4.83
CA PRO A 82 -14.10 2.22 -5.59
C PRO A 82 -12.81 3.06 -5.58
N ALA A 83 -12.52 3.70 -6.71
CA ALA A 83 -11.34 4.54 -6.86
C ALA A 83 -11.31 5.71 -5.85
N ASP A 84 -12.48 6.21 -5.42
CA ASP A 84 -12.60 7.26 -4.40
C ASP A 84 -11.98 6.90 -3.04
N GLU A 85 -11.82 5.61 -2.72
CA GLU A 85 -11.08 5.23 -1.51
C GLU A 85 -9.60 5.61 -1.59
N ILE A 86 -9.00 5.63 -2.79
CA ILE A 86 -7.63 6.12 -3.01
C ILE A 86 -7.59 7.63 -2.69
N ARG A 87 -8.59 8.40 -3.12
CA ARG A 87 -8.71 9.82 -2.76
C ARG A 87 -8.77 10.01 -1.27
N THR A 88 -9.66 9.27 -0.60
CA THR A 88 -9.85 9.34 0.85
C THR A 88 -8.56 8.97 1.59
N ALA A 89 -7.87 7.91 1.16
CA ALA A 89 -6.59 7.51 1.74
C ALA A 89 -5.54 8.63 1.64
N ILE A 90 -5.43 9.29 0.49
CA ILE A 90 -4.44 10.34 0.25
C ILE A 90 -4.82 11.65 0.96
N GLU A 91 -6.05 12.13 0.81
CA GLU A 91 -6.45 13.46 1.26
C GLU A 91 -6.85 13.48 2.74
N VAL A 92 -7.50 12.41 3.22
CA VAL A 92 -8.07 12.36 4.57
C VAL A 92 -7.13 11.63 5.55
N LEU A 93 -6.56 10.49 5.12
CA LEU A 93 -5.62 9.70 5.95
C LEU A 93 -4.15 10.12 5.72
N ALA A 94 -3.89 11.07 4.81
CA ALA A 94 -2.54 11.53 4.48
C ALA A 94 -1.57 10.40 4.10
N ALA A 95 -2.06 9.36 3.41
CA ALA A 95 -1.27 8.21 3.01
C ALA A 95 -0.08 8.63 2.12
N ASP A 96 1.12 8.15 2.49
CA ASP A 96 2.34 8.28 1.71
C ASP A 96 2.39 7.25 0.58
N ARG A 97 1.77 6.08 0.82
CA ARG A 97 1.68 4.96 -0.13
C ARG A 97 0.28 4.37 -0.16
N ILE A 98 -0.05 3.71 -1.26
CA ILE A 98 -1.32 3.01 -1.45
C ILE A 98 -1.03 1.53 -1.69
N GLY A 99 -1.53 0.68 -0.79
CA GLY A 99 -1.59 -0.76 -1.00
C GLY A 99 -2.49 -1.06 -2.20
N HIS A 100 -1.93 -1.69 -3.23
CA HIS A 100 -2.58 -1.98 -4.52
C HIS A 100 -2.87 -0.76 -5.40
N GLY A 101 -4.06 -0.18 -5.33
CA GLY A 101 -4.50 0.91 -6.21
C GLY A 101 -5.01 0.49 -7.60
N VAL A 102 -5.48 -0.75 -7.79
CA VAL A 102 -5.93 -1.29 -9.10
C VAL A 102 -6.95 -0.39 -9.81
N SER A 103 -7.91 0.18 -9.08
CA SER A 103 -8.94 1.07 -9.62
C SER A 103 -8.49 2.51 -9.86
N LEU A 104 -7.19 2.84 -9.68
CA LEU A 104 -6.67 4.20 -9.90
C LEU A 104 -7.04 4.78 -11.28
N LEU A 105 -6.97 3.95 -12.32
CA LEU A 105 -7.19 4.39 -13.70
C LEU A 105 -8.67 4.56 -14.06
N ASP A 106 -9.58 4.24 -13.15
CA ASP A 106 -11.02 4.43 -13.36
C ASP A 106 -11.44 5.90 -13.20
N ASP A 107 -10.60 6.73 -12.55
CA ASP A 107 -10.78 8.19 -12.44
C ASP A 107 -9.47 8.92 -12.80
N ALA A 108 -9.49 9.64 -13.92
CA ALA A 108 -8.34 10.41 -14.41
C ALA A 108 -7.87 11.48 -13.43
N ALA A 109 -8.78 12.09 -12.65
CA ALA A 109 -8.43 13.12 -11.68
C ALA A 109 -7.66 12.54 -10.47
N LEU A 110 -7.78 11.23 -10.20
CA LEU A 110 -6.97 10.57 -9.17
C LEU A 110 -5.54 10.36 -9.61
N VAL A 111 -5.30 10.13 -10.91
CA VAL A 111 -3.94 10.04 -11.44
C VAL A 111 -3.20 11.36 -11.18
N ASP A 112 -3.85 12.49 -11.46
CA ASP A 112 -3.28 13.82 -11.21
C ASP A 112 -3.02 14.06 -9.72
N LEU A 113 -3.95 13.62 -8.84
CA LEU A 113 -3.77 13.69 -7.39
C LEU A 113 -2.56 12.86 -6.91
N VAL A 114 -2.45 11.61 -7.36
CA VAL A 114 -1.34 10.70 -7.00
C VAL A 114 0.00 11.29 -7.43
N LEU A 115 0.07 11.84 -8.66
CA LEU A 115 1.25 12.51 -9.18
C LEU A 115 1.61 13.75 -8.36
N ALA A 116 0.63 14.62 -8.08
CA ALA A 116 0.84 15.86 -7.34
C ALA A 116 1.30 15.61 -5.89
N ARG A 117 0.85 14.50 -5.27
CA ARG A 117 1.26 14.10 -3.92
C ARG A 117 2.52 13.26 -3.88
N GLY A 118 2.97 12.74 -5.03
CA GLY A 118 4.12 11.84 -5.12
C GLY A 118 3.89 10.49 -4.42
N THR A 119 2.63 10.09 -4.26
CA THR A 119 2.21 8.86 -3.58
C THR A 119 2.64 7.63 -4.38
N THR A 120 3.27 6.66 -3.71
CA THR A 120 3.73 5.42 -4.35
C THR A 120 2.69 4.31 -4.21
N LEU A 121 2.40 3.59 -5.30
CA LEU A 121 1.53 2.42 -5.29
C LEU A 121 2.32 1.13 -5.07
N GLU A 122 1.79 0.24 -4.23
CA GLU A 122 2.36 -1.07 -3.92
C GLU A 122 1.64 -2.13 -4.77
N ALA A 123 2.20 -2.46 -5.94
CA ALA A 123 1.60 -3.38 -6.89
C ALA A 123 1.78 -4.84 -6.46
N CYS A 124 0.69 -5.62 -6.41
CA CYS A 124 0.72 -7.03 -6.02
C CYS A 124 0.05 -7.93 -7.08
N PRO A 125 0.63 -8.06 -8.29
CA PRO A 125 -0.03 -8.71 -9.44
C PRO A 125 -0.62 -10.11 -9.17
N THR A 126 0.11 -10.98 -8.48
CA THR A 126 -0.38 -12.33 -8.16
C THR A 126 -1.53 -12.27 -7.16
N SER A 127 -1.39 -11.45 -6.11
CA SER A 127 -2.46 -11.30 -5.12
C SER A 127 -3.73 -10.77 -5.76
N ASN A 128 -3.63 -9.72 -6.58
CA ASN A 128 -4.80 -9.14 -7.25
C ASN A 128 -5.48 -10.11 -8.23
N TRP A 129 -4.73 -11.05 -8.81
CA TRP A 129 -5.32 -12.13 -9.59
C TRP A 129 -6.05 -13.14 -8.70
N HIS A 130 -5.42 -13.61 -7.62
CA HIS A 130 -6.01 -14.59 -6.72
C HIS A 130 -7.21 -14.07 -5.91
N THR A 131 -7.24 -12.78 -5.59
CA THR A 131 -8.40 -12.13 -4.95
C THR A 131 -9.52 -11.83 -5.94
N GLY A 132 -9.32 -12.10 -7.23
CA GLY A 132 -10.32 -11.90 -8.29
C GLY A 132 -10.50 -10.44 -8.71
N VAL A 133 -9.64 -9.55 -8.26
CA VAL A 133 -9.66 -8.11 -8.58
C VAL A 133 -9.27 -7.88 -10.05
N ILE A 134 -8.38 -8.71 -10.57
CA ILE A 134 -8.04 -8.78 -12.00
C ILE A 134 -8.17 -10.22 -12.51
N PRO A 135 -8.49 -10.43 -13.80
CA PRO A 135 -8.72 -11.78 -14.33
C PRO A 135 -7.44 -12.61 -14.51
N ALA A 136 -6.28 -11.96 -14.62
CA ALA A 136 -4.96 -12.59 -14.75
C ALA A 136 -3.87 -11.57 -14.43
N VAL A 137 -2.67 -12.04 -14.07
CA VAL A 137 -1.48 -11.18 -13.87
C VAL A 137 -1.21 -10.27 -15.08
N ALA A 138 -1.38 -10.78 -16.31
CA ALA A 138 -1.18 -10.01 -17.54
C ALA A 138 -2.16 -8.83 -17.71
N ALA A 139 -3.26 -8.79 -16.95
CA ALA A 139 -4.23 -7.69 -16.96
C ALA A 139 -3.90 -6.60 -15.94
N HIS A 140 -2.86 -6.76 -15.13
CA HIS A 140 -2.54 -5.81 -14.06
C HIS A 140 -2.18 -4.42 -14.62
N PRO A 141 -2.70 -3.32 -14.04
CA PRO A 141 -2.55 -1.95 -14.60
C PRO A 141 -1.16 -1.32 -14.42
N LEU A 142 -0.25 -1.96 -13.69
CA LEU A 142 1.12 -1.48 -13.40
C LEU A 142 1.86 -0.83 -14.59
N PRO A 143 1.90 -1.41 -15.81
CA PRO A 143 2.62 -0.79 -16.93
C PRO A 143 2.02 0.57 -17.30
N ARG A 144 0.68 0.69 -17.22
CA ARG A 144 -0.07 1.92 -17.52
C ARG A 144 0.11 2.97 -16.43
N TRP A 145 0.29 2.58 -15.17
CA TRP A 145 0.67 3.52 -14.11
C TRP A 145 2.01 4.18 -14.42
N LEU A 146 3.01 3.37 -14.77
CA LEU A 146 4.35 3.85 -15.11
C LEU A 146 4.35 4.74 -16.36
N ASP A 147 3.55 4.42 -17.38
CA ASP A 147 3.38 5.26 -18.58
C ASP A 147 2.82 6.65 -18.25
N ARG A 148 2.09 6.79 -17.14
CA ARG A 148 1.54 8.05 -16.64
C ARG A 148 2.46 8.74 -15.63
N GLY A 149 3.65 8.18 -15.36
CA GLY A 149 4.60 8.71 -14.39
C GLY A 149 4.27 8.40 -12.93
N VAL A 150 3.26 7.55 -12.67
CA VAL A 150 2.91 7.15 -11.30
C VAL A 150 4.04 6.28 -10.73
N ARG A 151 4.46 6.61 -9.51
CA ARG A 151 5.47 5.84 -8.78
C ARG A 151 4.85 4.54 -8.28
N ALA A 152 5.50 3.41 -8.55
CA ALA A 152 5.03 2.12 -8.08
C ALA A 152 6.20 1.20 -7.73
N CYS A 153 5.99 0.28 -6.79
CA CYS A 153 6.88 -0.83 -6.48
C CYS A 153 6.15 -2.17 -6.59
N VAL A 154 6.87 -3.28 -6.70
CA VAL A 154 6.29 -4.64 -6.76
C VAL A 154 6.43 -5.31 -5.40
N CYS A 155 5.32 -5.83 -4.88
CA CYS A 155 5.19 -6.46 -3.58
C CYS A 155 4.49 -7.82 -3.73
N THR A 156 4.84 -8.79 -2.88
CA THR A 156 4.21 -10.12 -2.89
C THR A 156 2.84 -10.15 -2.22
N ASP A 157 2.55 -9.12 -1.41
CA ASP A 157 1.45 -9.12 -0.46
C ASP A 157 1.51 -10.38 0.44
N ASN A 158 0.60 -11.34 0.28
CA ASN A 158 0.52 -12.55 1.09
C ASN A 158 1.31 -13.73 0.47
N THR A 159 2.55 -13.95 0.89
CA THR A 159 3.40 -15.04 0.36
C THR A 159 2.82 -16.43 0.55
N LEU A 160 2.11 -16.67 1.66
CA LEU A 160 1.46 -17.95 1.94
C LEU A 160 0.23 -18.19 1.06
N LEU A 161 -0.71 -17.23 1.02
CA LEU A 161 -1.96 -17.38 0.27
C LEU A 161 -1.75 -17.35 -1.24
N SER A 162 -0.81 -16.53 -1.69
CA SER A 162 -0.48 -16.40 -3.12
C SER A 162 0.60 -17.37 -3.60
N ALA A 163 1.18 -18.17 -2.68
CA ALA A 163 2.26 -19.10 -2.95
C ALA A 163 3.35 -18.48 -3.85
N VAL A 164 3.83 -17.28 -3.47
CA VAL A 164 4.74 -16.47 -4.27
C VAL A 164 5.82 -15.83 -3.39
N ASP A 165 7.02 -15.72 -3.92
CA ASP A 165 8.16 -15.01 -3.32
C ASP A 165 8.54 -13.77 -4.14
N ALA A 166 9.43 -12.94 -3.59
CA ALA A 166 9.80 -11.67 -4.22
C ALA A 166 10.45 -11.85 -5.62
N PRO A 167 11.38 -12.78 -5.85
CA PRO A 167 11.91 -13.03 -7.19
C PRO A 167 10.85 -13.45 -8.20
N THR A 168 9.92 -14.33 -7.80
CA THR A 168 8.84 -14.81 -8.67
C THR A 168 7.87 -13.68 -8.99
N GLU A 169 7.52 -12.84 -8.01
CA GLU A 169 6.60 -11.72 -8.23
C GLU A 169 7.22 -10.66 -9.16
N GLN A 170 8.52 -10.38 -8.99
CA GLN A 170 9.26 -9.49 -9.89
C GLN A 170 9.31 -10.05 -11.32
N ALA A 171 9.52 -11.36 -11.49
CA ALA A 171 9.51 -12.01 -12.80
C ALA A 171 8.11 -11.97 -13.45
N ARG A 172 7.05 -12.19 -12.66
CA ARG A 172 5.65 -12.07 -13.12
C ARG A 172 5.31 -10.64 -13.51
N ALA A 173 5.73 -9.66 -12.72
CA ALA A 173 5.56 -8.25 -13.04
C ALA A 173 6.27 -7.90 -14.35
N ALA A 174 7.52 -8.34 -14.55
CA ALA A 174 8.29 -8.10 -15.77
C ALA A 174 7.63 -8.70 -17.04
N ALA A 175 6.83 -9.75 -16.88
CA ALA A 175 6.12 -10.41 -17.97
C ALA A 175 4.76 -9.77 -18.33
N ILE A 176 4.29 -8.76 -17.59
CA ILE A 176 3.03 -8.06 -17.90
C ILE A 176 3.19 -7.32 -19.24
N PRO A 177 2.24 -7.44 -20.19
CA PRO A 177 2.26 -6.69 -21.45
C PRO A 177 2.46 -5.18 -21.23
N GLY A 178 3.43 -4.60 -21.93
CA GLY A 178 3.80 -3.18 -21.79
C GLY A 178 4.89 -2.90 -20.75
N MET A 179 5.37 -3.92 -20.01
CA MET A 179 6.58 -3.81 -19.21
C MET A 179 7.85 -3.87 -20.07
N SER A 180 8.91 -3.26 -19.54
CA SER A 180 10.26 -3.28 -20.13
C SER A 180 11.32 -3.36 -19.02
N PRO A 181 12.58 -3.69 -19.35
CA PRO A 181 13.68 -3.64 -18.39
C PRO A 181 13.85 -2.27 -17.71
N GLU A 182 13.57 -1.17 -18.43
CA GLU A 182 13.63 0.20 -17.91
C GLU A 182 12.54 0.43 -16.86
N LYS A 183 11.30 0.00 -17.14
CA LYS A 183 10.20 0.04 -16.18
C LYS A 183 10.51 -0.77 -14.91
N MET A 184 11.14 -1.94 -15.06
CA MET A 184 11.59 -2.72 -13.89
C MET A 184 12.67 -2.01 -13.07
N LYS A 185 13.61 -1.31 -13.72
CA LYS A 185 14.59 -0.46 -13.01
C LYS A 185 13.90 0.69 -12.27
N GLN A 186 12.91 1.33 -12.90
CA GLN A 186 12.11 2.39 -12.27
C GLN A 186 11.37 1.88 -11.04
N ILE A 187 10.69 0.74 -11.14
CA ILE A 187 9.97 0.10 -10.02
C ILE A 187 10.91 -0.14 -8.83
N ASN A 188 12.09 -0.71 -9.07
CA ASN A 188 13.05 -0.98 -8.00
C ASN A 188 13.56 0.30 -7.37
N HIS A 189 13.85 1.33 -8.18
CA HIS A 189 14.26 2.64 -7.70
C HIS A 189 13.17 3.29 -6.83
N PHE A 190 11.92 3.34 -7.32
CA PHE A 190 10.80 3.89 -6.56
C PHE A 190 10.52 3.11 -5.27
N GLY A 191 10.67 1.79 -5.29
CA GLY A 191 10.54 0.96 -4.09
C GLY A 191 11.56 1.34 -3.00
N HIS A 192 12.80 1.62 -3.38
CA HIS A 192 13.81 2.11 -2.43
C HIS A 192 13.51 3.52 -1.92
N GLU A 193 13.08 4.44 -2.79
CA GLU A 193 12.74 5.80 -2.38
C GLU A 193 11.48 5.88 -1.50
N ALA A 194 10.54 4.94 -1.69
CA ALA A 194 9.29 4.88 -0.92
C ALA A 194 9.44 4.14 0.42
N ALA A 195 10.66 3.74 0.80
CA ALA A 195 10.90 3.13 2.10
C ALA A 195 10.67 4.15 3.22
N PHE A 196 9.88 3.78 4.23
CA PHE A 196 9.76 4.59 5.43
C PHE A 196 11.05 4.50 6.25
N PRO A 197 11.66 5.65 6.61
CA PRO A 197 12.94 5.65 7.31
C PRO A 197 12.77 5.09 8.72
N ARG A 198 13.79 4.35 9.16
CA ARG A 198 13.94 3.96 10.56
C ARG A 198 14.37 5.19 11.36
N ARG A 199 13.82 5.33 12.56
CA ARG A 199 14.15 6.38 13.51
C ARG A 199 15.14 5.93 14.54
#